data_AF-D2RPS2-F1
#
_entry.id   AF-D2RPS2-F1
#
_cell.length_a   1.000
_cell.length_b   1.000
_cell.length_c   1.000
_cell.angle_alpha   90.00
_cell.angle_beta   90.00
_cell.angle_gamma   90.00
#
_symmetry.space_group_name_H-M   'P 1'
#
loop_
_entity.id
_entity.type
_entity.pdbx_description
1 polymer ?
#
loop_
_entity_poly.entity_id
_entity_poly.type
_entity_poly.pdbx_seq_one_letter_code
_entity_poly.pdbx_strand_id
1 'polypeptide(L)'
;MNGNTPYAGLPGETGAGQRAAADVPDLSRTQKRSLHRDVSRIAARTRDFLPDEYVVDSEVSQSMTGPQVTVAVRPPIGHAVSAGFTPDLEEVAAGDAVITADERDEVARGLAASAALQVKQAISDNVTPTAK
;
A
#
# COMPACT_ATOMS: atom_id res chain seq x y z
N MET A 1 15.72 -52.77 2.45
CA MET A 1 14.32 -52.35 2.50
C MET A 1 14.33 -50.83 2.31
N ASN A 2 14.32 -50.36 1.05
CA ASN A 2 14.49 -48.94 0.71
C ASN A 2 13.12 -48.37 0.33
N GLY A 3 12.56 -47.52 1.18
CA GLY A 3 11.30 -46.83 0.95
C GLY A 3 11.50 -45.66 0.00
N ASN A 4 11.02 -45.82 -1.23
CA ASN A 4 10.95 -44.77 -2.23
C ASN A 4 9.66 -43.97 -1.98
N THR A 5 9.76 -42.73 -1.49
CA THR A 5 8.60 -41.83 -1.33
C THR A 5 8.45 -40.98 -2.60
N PRO A 6 7.44 -41.23 -3.45
CA PRO A 6 7.36 -40.69 -4.81
C PRO A 6 6.87 -39.23 -4.91
N TYR A 7 6.83 -38.50 -3.79
CA TYR A 7 6.27 -37.14 -3.71
C TYR A 7 7.23 -36.09 -3.12
N ALA A 8 8.51 -36.42 -2.97
CA ALA A 8 9.52 -35.39 -2.75
C ALA A 8 9.79 -34.71 -4.10
N GLY A 9 9.01 -33.67 -4.41
CA GLY A 9 9.22 -32.80 -5.57
C GLY A 9 10.67 -32.32 -5.64
N LEU A 10 11.16 -32.10 -6.86
CA LEU A 10 12.55 -31.70 -7.08
C LEU A 10 12.85 -30.40 -6.31
N PRO A 11 14.06 -30.23 -5.73
CA PRO A 11 14.49 -28.96 -5.18
C PRO A 11 14.56 -27.94 -6.33
N GLY A 12 13.50 -27.16 -6.50
CA GLY A 12 13.31 -26.23 -7.62
C GLY A 12 11.88 -26.12 -8.14
N GLU A 13 10.97 -27.03 -7.78
CA GLU A 13 9.55 -26.90 -8.16
C GLU A 13 8.82 -25.94 -7.21
N THR A 14 8.63 -24.72 -7.69
CA THR A 14 7.68 -23.75 -7.11
C THR A 14 6.28 -24.31 -7.24
N GLY A 15 5.53 -24.35 -6.13
CA GLY A 15 4.15 -24.84 -6.11
C GLY A 15 3.26 -24.09 -7.11
N ALA A 16 2.29 -24.79 -7.70
CA ALA A 16 1.33 -24.20 -8.63
C ALA A 16 0.64 -22.98 -7.99
N GLY A 17 0.87 -21.79 -8.55
CA GLY A 17 0.39 -20.50 -8.02
C GLY A 17 1.48 -19.58 -7.45
N GLN A 18 2.70 -20.07 -7.26
CA GLN A 18 3.85 -19.29 -6.81
C GLN A 18 4.85 -19.09 -7.97
N ARG A 19 5.27 -17.85 -8.23
CA ARG A 19 6.47 -17.61 -9.06
C ARG A 19 7.73 -18.02 -8.32
N ALA A 20 8.76 -18.43 -9.07
CA ALA A 20 10.10 -18.61 -8.54
C ALA A 20 10.61 -17.29 -7.94
N ALA A 21 11.31 -17.37 -6.81
CA ALA A 21 11.94 -16.21 -6.18
C ALA A 21 12.96 -15.49 -7.11
N ALA A 22 13.38 -16.15 -8.20
CA ALA A 22 14.21 -15.57 -9.25
C ALA A 22 13.46 -14.59 -10.18
N ASP A 23 12.12 -14.65 -10.24
CA ASP A 23 11.28 -13.82 -11.12
C ASP A 23 10.61 -12.65 -10.38
N VAL A 24 10.95 -12.43 -9.10
CA VAL A 24 10.49 -11.27 -8.32
C VAL A 24 11.65 -10.29 -8.24
N PRO A 25 11.60 -9.16 -8.97
CA PRO A 25 12.68 -8.20 -8.96
C PRO A 25 12.81 -7.57 -7.57
N ASP A 26 13.89 -7.89 -6.86
CA ASP A 26 14.22 -7.24 -5.60
C ASP A 26 14.71 -5.82 -5.89
N LEU A 27 14.10 -4.84 -5.24
CA LEU A 27 14.52 -3.46 -5.33
C LEU A 27 15.91 -3.29 -4.69
N SER A 28 16.80 -2.60 -5.38
CA SER A 28 18.06 -2.15 -4.79
C SER A 28 17.81 -1.22 -3.60
N ARG A 29 18.80 -1.09 -2.70
CA ARG A 29 18.69 -0.20 -1.52
C ARG A 29 18.39 1.25 -1.89
N THR A 30 18.94 1.73 -3.01
CA THR A 30 18.71 3.10 -3.50
C THR A 30 17.28 3.29 -3.98
N GLN A 31 16.74 2.30 -4.69
CA GLN A 31 15.36 2.30 -5.17
C GLN A 31 14.37 2.26 -4.00
N LYS A 32 14.58 1.39 -3.01
CA LYS A 32 13.78 1.35 -1.77
C LYS A 32 13.77 2.71 -1.08
N ARG A 33 14.93 3.37 -0.96
CA ARG A 33 15.03 4.70 -0.35
C ARG A 33 14.30 5.78 -1.14
N SER A 34 14.39 5.76 -2.47
CA SER A 34 13.67 6.69 -3.33
C SER A 34 12.16 6.53 -3.17
N LEU A 35 11.68 5.29 -3.23
CA LEU A 35 10.27 4.95 -3.06
C LEU A 35 9.76 5.37 -1.68
N HIS A 36 10.47 5.04 -0.60
CA HIS A 36 10.11 5.50 0.75
C HIS A 36 10.01 7.03 0.84
N ARG A 37 10.92 7.77 0.19
CA ARG A 37 10.87 9.24 0.17
C ARG A 37 9.61 9.74 -0.52
N ASP A 38 9.25 9.16 -1.66
CA ASP A 38 8.07 9.59 -2.41
C ASP A 38 6.77 9.27 -1.70
N VAL A 39 6.71 8.11 -1.08
CA VAL A 39 5.58 7.68 -0.27
C VAL A 39 5.43 8.55 0.98
N SER A 40 6.54 8.89 1.64
CA SER A 40 6.51 9.83 2.77
C SER A 40 6.01 11.23 2.38
N ARG A 41 6.26 11.66 1.13
CA ARG A 41 5.73 12.93 0.60
C ARG A 41 4.22 12.85 0.37
N ILE A 42 3.70 11.71 -0.10
CA ILE A 42 2.26 11.50 -0.21
C ILE A 42 1.63 11.60 1.19
N ALA A 43 2.18 10.88 2.17
CA ALA A 43 1.66 10.92 3.54
C ALA A 43 1.67 12.35 4.14
N ALA A 44 2.75 13.10 3.92
CA ALA A 44 2.83 14.51 4.33
C ALA A 44 1.79 15.38 3.60
N ARG A 45 1.59 15.20 2.30
CA ARG A 45 0.55 15.90 1.54
C ARG A 45 -0.85 15.55 1.99
N THR A 46 -1.13 14.29 2.30
CA THR A 46 -2.42 13.87 2.84
C THR A 46 -2.68 14.54 4.19
N ARG A 47 -1.65 14.69 5.02
CA ARG A 47 -1.72 15.40 6.30
C ARG A 47 -2.13 16.87 6.11
N ASP A 48 -1.62 17.55 5.09
CA ASP A 48 -1.97 18.96 4.80
C ASP A 48 -3.48 19.15 4.50
N PHE A 49 -4.16 18.11 4.02
CA PHE A 49 -5.61 18.16 3.71
C PHE A 49 -6.50 17.77 4.88
N LEU A 50 -5.94 17.33 6.01
CA LEU A 50 -6.68 16.75 7.11
C LEU A 50 -6.38 17.48 8.43
N PRO A 51 -7.37 17.57 9.34
CA PRO A 51 -7.14 18.01 10.70
C PRO A 51 -6.10 17.16 11.45
N ASP A 52 -5.55 17.73 12.52
CA ASP A 52 -4.50 17.10 13.32
C ASP A 52 -4.94 15.79 13.99
N GLU A 53 -6.25 15.57 14.17
CA GLU A 53 -6.77 14.34 14.79
C GLU A 53 -6.63 13.09 13.92
N TYR A 54 -6.48 13.25 12.60
CA TYR A 54 -6.26 12.13 11.70
C TYR A 54 -4.84 11.59 11.86
N VAL A 55 -4.62 10.29 11.71
CA VAL A 55 -3.27 9.72 11.71
C VAL A 55 -2.98 9.19 10.32
N VAL A 56 -1.89 9.64 9.70
CA VAL A 56 -1.47 9.19 8.38
C VAL A 56 -0.20 8.35 8.54
N ASP A 57 -0.20 7.17 7.95
CA ASP A 57 0.95 6.27 7.93
C ASP A 57 1.19 5.73 6.52
N SER A 58 2.41 5.28 6.26
CA SER A 58 2.76 4.71 4.97
C SER A 58 3.81 3.62 5.10
N GLU A 59 3.62 2.57 4.34
CA GLU A 59 4.44 1.37 4.36
C GLU A 59 4.88 1.02 2.94
N VAL A 60 6.16 0.62 2.82
CA VAL A 60 6.70 0.03 1.60
C VAL A 60 7.11 -1.38 1.95
N SER A 61 6.47 -2.36 1.33
CA SER A 61 6.74 -3.78 1.53
C SER A 61 7.16 -4.43 0.22
N GLN A 62 7.68 -5.65 0.31
CA GLN A 62 7.96 -6.49 -0.85
C GLN A 62 7.08 -7.73 -0.75
N SER A 63 6.21 -7.89 -1.72
CA SER A 63 5.35 -9.06 -1.83
C SER A 63 5.92 -10.03 -2.87
N MET A 64 5.31 -11.20 -2.99
CA MET A 64 5.66 -12.20 -4.00
C MET A 64 5.39 -11.72 -5.43
N THR A 65 4.70 -10.59 -5.63
CA THR A 65 4.42 -10.00 -6.94
C THR A 65 5.29 -8.80 -7.24
N GLY A 66 6.14 -8.35 -6.31
CA GLY A 66 7.00 -7.18 -6.45
C GLY A 66 6.90 -6.21 -5.28
N PRO A 67 7.51 -5.03 -5.37
CA PRO A 67 7.36 -3.98 -4.38
C PRO A 67 5.90 -3.53 -4.30
N GLN A 68 5.41 -3.32 -3.09
CA GLN A 68 4.08 -2.81 -2.83
C GLN A 68 4.18 -1.63 -1.90
N VAL A 69 3.39 -0.60 -2.19
CA VAL A 69 3.27 0.58 -1.34
C VAL A 69 1.85 0.66 -0.83
N THR A 70 1.72 0.98 0.45
CA THR A 70 0.43 1.27 1.07
C THR A 70 0.50 2.60 1.82
N VAL A 71 -0.48 3.47 1.62
CA VAL A 71 -0.69 4.67 2.44
C VAL A 71 -2.03 4.52 3.14
N ALA A 72 -2.06 4.73 4.44
CA ALA A 72 -3.26 4.59 5.26
C ALA A 72 -3.54 5.87 6.05
N VAL A 73 -4.81 6.22 6.15
CA VAL A 73 -5.33 7.29 6.99
C VAL A 73 -6.29 6.70 7.99
N ARG A 74 -6.02 6.92 9.28
CA ARG A 74 -6.90 6.57 10.38
C ARG A 74 -7.64 7.83 10.84
N PRO A 75 -8.96 7.91 10.60
CA PRO A 75 -9.78 8.97 11.18
C PRO A 75 -9.94 8.78 12.70
N PRO A 76 -10.31 9.85 13.44
CA PRO A 76 -10.57 9.75 14.88
C PRO A 76 -11.79 8.87 15.21
N ILE A 77 -12.74 8.77 14.28
CA ILE A 77 -13.94 7.94 14.39
C ILE A 77 -14.10 7.14 13.10
N GLY A 78 -14.36 5.83 13.21
CA GLY A 78 -14.55 4.94 12.07
C GLY A 78 -13.31 4.09 11.74
N HIS A 79 -13.34 3.47 10.57
CA HIS A 79 -12.28 2.56 10.12
C HIS A 79 -11.14 3.30 9.41
N ALA A 80 -9.94 2.70 9.39
CA ALA A 80 -8.84 3.23 8.59
C ALA A 80 -9.12 3.03 7.10
N VAL A 81 -8.78 4.03 6.30
CA VAL A 81 -8.84 3.98 4.84
C VAL A 81 -7.43 3.83 4.30
N SER A 82 -7.20 2.89 3.39
CA SER A 82 -5.89 2.64 2.81
C SER A 82 -5.95 2.62 1.29
N ALA A 83 -4.92 3.18 0.66
CA ALA A 83 -4.66 3.03 -0.77
C ALA A 83 -3.36 2.23 -0.94
N GLY A 84 -3.45 1.13 -1.68
CA GLY A 84 -2.30 0.32 -2.08
C GLY A 84 -2.02 0.47 -3.57
N PHE A 85 -0.75 0.59 -3.95
CA PHE A 85 -0.33 0.56 -5.35
C PHE A 85 0.99 -0.20 -5.53
N THR A 86 1.19 -0.71 -6.74
CA THR A 86 2.38 -1.46 -7.15
C THR A 86 3.15 -0.59 -8.14
N PRO A 87 4.31 -0.03 -7.77
CA PRO A 87 5.09 0.81 -8.68
C PRO A 87 5.70 -0.02 -9.81
N ASP A 88 5.83 0.60 -10.98
CA ASP A 88 6.54 -0.02 -12.11
C ASP A 88 8.04 -0.11 -11.81
N LEU A 89 8.59 -1.31 -11.95
CA LEU A 89 9.98 -1.60 -11.67
C LEU A 89 10.92 -0.94 -12.67
N GLU A 90 10.50 -0.76 -13.91
CA GLU A 90 11.31 -0.12 -14.95
C GLU A 90 11.47 1.38 -14.63
N GLU A 91 10.40 2.04 -14.20
CA GLU A 91 10.40 3.45 -13.77
C GLU A 91 11.22 3.65 -12.50
N VAL A 92 11.07 2.74 -11.53
CA VAL A 92 11.88 2.74 -10.30
C VAL A 92 13.37 2.53 -10.62
N ALA A 93 13.68 1.71 -11.63
CA ALA A 93 15.05 1.43 -12.06
C ALA A 93 15.70 2.56 -12.84
N ALA A 94 14.93 3.28 -13.65
CA ALA A 94 15.39 4.47 -14.37
C ALA A 94 15.75 5.64 -13.41
N GLY A 95 15.28 5.59 -12.16
CA GLY A 95 15.52 6.64 -11.17
C GLY A 95 14.70 7.91 -11.43
N ASP A 96 13.74 7.83 -12.35
CA ASP A 96 12.74 8.87 -12.56
C ASP A 96 11.78 8.93 -11.37
N ALA A 97 11.03 10.03 -11.28
CA ALA A 97 10.00 10.18 -10.28
C ALA A 97 8.88 9.16 -10.55
N VAL A 98 8.97 8.00 -9.89
CA VAL A 98 7.99 6.89 -9.91
C VAL A 98 6.56 7.37 -9.66
N ILE A 99 6.42 8.47 -8.94
CA ILE A 99 5.14 9.13 -8.70
C ILE A 99 5.36 10.61 -8.96
N THR A 100 4.67 11.17 -9.94
CA THR A 100 4.78 12.60 -10.24
C THR A 100 4.15 13.45 -9.14
N ALA A 101 4.47 14.74 -9.08
CA ALA A 101 3.90 15.62 -8.06
C ALA A 101 2.37 15.68 -8.13
N ASP A 102 1.82 15.73 -9.35
CA ASP A 102 0.37 15.78 -9.57
C ASP A 102 -0.32 14.48 -9.13
N GLU A 103 0.26 13.31 -9.44
CA GLU A 103 -0.25 12.02 -8.97
C GLU A 103 -0.20 11.93 -7.43
N ARG A 104 0.88 12.40 -6.80
CA ARG A 104 0.99 12.42 -5.33
C ARG A 104 -0.13 13.27 -4.72
N ASP A 105 -0.41 14.44 -5.29
CA ASP A 105 -1.45 15.35 -4.79
C ASP A 105 -2.87 14.80 -5.04
N GLU A 106 -3.10 14.12 -6.17
CA GLU A 106 -4.37 13.46 -6.47
C GLU A 106 -4.64 12.32 -5.47
N VAL A 107 -3.68 11.42 -5.29
CA VAL A 107 -3.79 10.29 -4.35
C VAL A 107 -4.02 10.81 -2.94
N ALA A 108 -3.26 11.83 -2.52
CA ALA A 108 -3.41 12.43 -1.21
C ALA A 108 -4.81 13.02 -1.00
N ARG A 109 -5.35 13.71 -2.00
CA ARG A 109 -6.71 14.29 -1.94
C ARG A 109 -7.79 13.21 -1.92
N GLY A 110 -7.67 12.17 -2.75
CA GLY A 110 -8.61 11.05 -2.80
C GLY A 110 -8.66 10.28 -1.47
N LEU A 111 -7.50 10.06 -0.85
CA LEU A 111 -7.39 9.39 0.44
C LEU A 111 -7.98 10.24 1.57
N ALA A 112 -7.69 11.55 1.59
CA ALA A 112 -8.26 12.49 2.56
C ALA A 112 -9.79 12.58 2.43
N ALA A 113 -10.31 12.68 1.21
CA ALA A 113 -11.75 12.73 0.95
C ALA A 113 -12.45 11.45 1.44
N SER A 114 -11.85 10.28 1.19
CA SER A 114 -12.36 8.99 1.66
C SER A 114 -12.36 8.88 3.19
N ALA A 115 -11.30 9.37 3.85
CA ALA A 115 -11.23 9.41 5.30
C ALA A 115 -12.29 10.35 5.92
N ALA A 116 -12.52 11.52 5.32
CA ALA A 116 -13.57 12.43 5.75
C ALA A 116 -14.98 11.83 5.57
N LEU A 117 -15.20 11.13 4.45
CA LEU A 117 -16.44 10.39 4.20
C LEU A 117 -16.66 9.29 5.26
N GLN A 118 -15.60 8.59 5.64
CA GLN A 118 -15.65 7.56 6.67
C GLN A 118 -16.11 8.10 8.02
N VAL A 119 -15.63 9.28 8.43
CA VAL A 119 -16.11 9.95 9.65
C VAL A 119 -17.59 10.29 9.53
N LYS A 120 -18.02 10.85 8.40
CA LYS A 120 -19.43 11.20 8.18
C LYS A 120 -20.34 9.97 8.29
N GLN A 121 -19.94 8.85 7.71
CA GLN A 121 -20.69 7.59 7.79
C GLN A 121 -20.74 7.08 9.23
N ALA A 122 -19.60 7.03 9.91
CA ALA A 122 -19.52 6.55 11.29
C ALA A 122 -20.35 7.39 12.28
N ILE A 123 -20.43 8.71 12.08
CA ILE A 123 -21.31 9.58 12.86
C ILE A 123 -22.78 9.27 12.54
N SER A 124 -23.12 9.12 11.26
CA SER A 124 -24.52 8.88 10.83
C SER A 124 -25.06 7.56 11.37
N ASP A 125 -24.24 6.50 11.37
CA ASP A 125 -24.60 5.18 11.90
C ASP A 125 -24.84 5.22 13.43
N ASN A 126 -24.24 6.18 14.12
CA ASN A 126 -24.38 6.36 15.57
C ASN A 126 -25.58 7.25 15.95
N VAL A 127 -26.25 7.88 14.98
CA VAL A 127 -27.45 8.69 15.23
C VAL A 127 -28.68 7.86 14.90
N THR A 128 -29.39 7.39 15.93
CA THR A 128 -30.70 6.74 15.73
C THR A 128 -31.77 7.81 15.46
N PRO A 129 -32.45 7.81 14.29
CA PRO A 129 -33.49 8.79 14.00
C PRO A 129 -34.69 8.60 14.95
N THR A 130 -35.03 9.64 15.72
CA THR A 130 -36.14 9.61 16.69
C THR A 130 -37.52 9.94 16.06
N ALA A 131 -37.62 9.99 14.74
CA ALA A 131 -38.87 10.27 14.04
C ALA A 131 -39.22 9.15 13.05
N LYS A 132 -40.46 8.64 13.15
CA LYS A 132 -41.16 7.83 12.16
C LYS A 132 -42.39 8.58 11.68
#